data_AF-A0A1V5MYR9-F1
#
_entry.id   AF-A0A1V5MYR9-F1
#
_cell.length_a   1.000
_cell.length_b   1.000
_cell.length_c   1.000
_cell.angle_alpha   90.00
_cell.angle_beta   90.00
_cell.angle_gamma   90.00
#
_symmetry.space_group_name_H-M   'P 1'
#
loop_
_entity.id
_entity.type
_entity.pdbx_description
1 polymer ?
#
loop_
_entity_poly.entity_id
_entity_poly.type
_entity_poly.pdbx_seq_one_letter_code
_entity_poly.pdbx_strand_id
1 'polypeptide(L)'
;MKTEILLSKLEQQRLRNQIDLVTLQIEKCRLVSPIDGTIVTPQLQLKEGLTLKMGDPICEIYDLSQWQLILDVPQEEIGWVQRGLAGEEGAEVEFYLAAYPEQKLKAHIDTLSQISEMPQIKEKGNVYQIRVEAPGEELRPIVDGLRSGNIGRAKIATVERPLGYVLLRKVIRFFRITFF
;
A
#
# COMPACT_ATOMS: atom_id res chain seq x y z
N MET A 1 3.53 13.24 -63.14
CA MET A 1 3.93 11.85 -62.84
C MET A 1 4.53 11.61 -61.44
N LYS A 2 5.76 12.06 -61.10
CA LYS A 2 6.35 11.77 -59.76
C LYS A 2 5.56 12.37 -58.57
N THR A 3 4.97 13.54 -58.76
CA THR A 3 4.18 14.26 -57.74
C THR A 3 2.80 13.64 -57.51
N GLU A 4 2.13 13.15 -58.55
CA GLU A 4 0.82 12.47 -58.44
C GLU A 4 0.94 11.13 -57.70
N ILE A 5 2.01 10.37 -57.95
CA ILE A 5 2.28 9.12 -57.24
C ILE A 5 2.55 9.39 -55.74
N LEU A 6 3.23 10.50 -55.42
CA LEU A 6 3.48 10.90 -54.04
C LEU A 6 2.19 11.32 -53.32
N LEU A 7 1.34 12.10 -53.98
CA LEU A 7 0.03 12.50 -53.45
C LEU A 7 -0.86 11.30 -53.16
N SER A 8 -0.96 10.37 -54.10
CA SER A 8 -1.74 9.14 -53.91
C SER A 8 -1.21 8.29 -52.76
N LYS A 9 0.12 8.19 -52.59
CA LYS A 9 0.72 7.50 -51.43
C LYS A 9 0.41 8.19 -50.10
N LEU A 10 0.45 9.52 -50.05
CA LEU A 10 0.11 10.29 -48.85
C LEU A 10 -1.36 10.14 -48.48
N GLU A 11 -2.27 10.15 -49.45
CA GLU A 11 -3.69 9.91 -49.23
C GLU A 11 -3.95 8.48 -48.71
N GLN A 12 -3.30 7.48 -49.29
CA GLN A 12 -3.37 6.10 -48.79
C GLN A 12 -2.88 6.01 -47.34
N GLN A 13 -1.76 6.66 -47.02
CA GLN A 13 -1.22 6.68 -45.67
C GLN A 13 -2.14 7.41 -44.68
N ARG A 14 -2.74 8.52 -45.09
CA ARG A 14 -3.72 9.25 -44.28
C ARG A 14 -4.94 8.40 -43.97
N LEU A 15 -5.49 7.72 -44.98
CA LEU A 15 -6.67 6.88 -44.82
C LEU A 15 -6.39 5.66 -43.94
N ARG A 16 -5.21 5.05 -44.08
CA ARG A 16 -4.74 3.99 -43.18
C ARG A 16 -4.65 4.47 -41.74
N ASN A 17 -4.00 5.61 -41.50
CA ASN A 17 -3.92 6.18 -40.16
C ASN A 17 -5.31 6.45 -39.57
N GLN A 18 -6.29 6.88 -40.37
CA GLN A 18 -7.66 7.07 -39.89
C GLN A 18 -8.34 5.74 -39.51
N ILE A 19 -8.15 4.69 -40.30
CA ILE A 19 -8.64 3.34 -39.99
C ILE A 19 -8.00 2.84 -38.70
N ASP A 20 -6.69 2.98 -38.55
CA ASP A 20 -5.95 2.55 -37.36
C ASP A 20 -6.42 3.30 -36.11
N LEU A 21 -6.66 4.61 -36.23
CA LEU A 21 -7.20 5.42 -35.13
C LEU A 21 -8.59 4.98 -34.70
N VAL A 22 -9.49 4.72 -35.65
CA VAL A 22 -10.86 4.23 -35.34
C VAL A 22 -10.80 2.83 -34.72
N THR A 23 -9.92 1.97 -35.22
CA THR A 23 -9.73 0.62 -34.68
C THR A 23 -9.24 0.66 -33.23
N LEU A 24 -8.24 1.49 -32.94
CA LEU A 24 -7.76 1.73 -31.58
C LEU A 24 -8.84 2.31 -30.67
N GLN A 25 -9.72 3.18 -31.19
CA GLN A 25 -10.85 3.71 -30.41
C GLN A 25 -11.85 2.61 -30.03
N ILE A 26 -12.16 1.70 -30.96
CA ILE A 26 -13.04 0.56 -30.71
C ILE A 26 -12.41 -0.40 -29.69
N GLU A 27 -11.11 -0.69 -29.83
CA GLU A 27 -10.39 -1.55 -28.87
C GLU A 27 -10.40 -0.94 -27.46
N LYS A 28 -10.22 0.38 -27.35
CA LYS A 28 -10.30 1.09 -26.06
C LYS A 28 -11.69 1.07 -25.42
N CYS A 29 -12.75 0.77 -26.17
CA CYS A 29 -14.08 0.54 -25.59
C CYS A 29 -14.16 -0.79 -24.84
N ARG A 30 -13.27 -1.74 -25.12
CA ARG A 30 -13.14 -2.98 -24.34
C ARG A 30 -12.15 -2.76 -23.20
N LEU A 31 -12.69 -2.55 -22.01
CA LEU A 31 -11.88 -2.38 -20.81
C LEU A 31 -11.62 -3.73 -20.17
N VAL A 32 -10.35 -4.05 -19.98
CA VAL A 32 -9.87 -5.26 -19.31
C VAL A 32 -9.08 -4.85 -18.08
N SER A 33 -9.13 -5.65 -17.03
CA SER A 33 -8.28 -5.44 -15.87
C SER A 33 -6.83 -5.75 -16.24
N PRO A 34 -5.84 -4.90 -15.88
CA PRO A 34 -4.42 -5.19 -16.06
C PRO A 34 -3.89 -6.20 -15.04
N ILE A 35 -4.64 -6.44 -13.96
CA ILE A 35 -4.26 -7.33 -12.86
C ILE A 35 -5.34 -8.38 -12.61
N ASP A 36 -4.91 -9.56 -12.19
CA ASP A 36 -5.79 -10.56 -11.59
C ASP A 36 -6.13 -10.13 -10.16
N GLY A 37 -7.40 -10.25 -9.77
CA GLY A 37 -7.83 -9.81 -8.45
C GLY A 37 -9.33 -9.91 -8.23
N THR A 38 -9.77 -9.47 -7.06
CA THR A 38 -11.19 -9.44 -6.67
C THR A 38 -11.76 -8.04 -6.87
N ILE A 39 -12.95 -7.95 -7.48
CA ILE A 39 -13.68 -6.69 -7.62
C ILE A 39 -14.27 -6.32 -6.26
N VAL A 40 -13.82 -5.19 -5.70
CA VAL A 40 -14.26 -4.70 -4.38
C VAL A 40 -15.35 -3.64 -4.50
N THR A 41 -15.56 -3.10 -5.70
CA THR A 41 -16.60 -2.09 -5.94
C THR A 41 -17.99 -2.59 -5.56
N PRO A 42 -18.70 -1.88 -4.66
CA PRO A 42 -20.04 -2.25 -4.25
C PRO A 42 -21.03 -2.09 -5.42
N GLN A 43 -21.90 -3.09 -5.60
CA GLN A 43 -23.02 -3.07 -6.55
C GLN A 43 -22.65 -2.58 -7.96
N LEU A 44 -21.69 -3.25 -8.62
CA LEU A 44 -21.28 -2.96 -10.00
C LEU A 44 -22.47 -2.93 -10.98
N GLN A 45 -23.48 -3.78 -10.74
CA GLN A 45 -24.71 -3.86 -11.54
C GLN A 45 -25.47 -2.53 -11.60
N LEU A 46 -25.43 -1.72 -10.53
CA LEU A 46 -26.09 -0.41 -10.51
C LEU A 46 -25.37 0.64 -11.37
N LYS A 47 -24.14 0.36 -11.81
CA LYS A 47 -23.39 1.22 -12.73
C LYS A 47 -23.67 0.91 -14.20
N GLU A 48 -24.44 -0.14 -14.49
CA GLU A 48 -24.84 -0.47 -15.86
C GLU A 48 -25.72 0.64 -16.45
N GLY A 49 -25.37 1.15 -17.63
CA GLY A 49 -26.08 2.25 -18.31
C GLY A 49 -25.63 3.66 -17.93
N LEU A 50 -24.64 3.81 -17.04
CA LEU A 50 -24.04 5.11 -16.76
C LEU A 50 -23.10 5.56 -17.89
N THR A 51 -23.18 6.84 -18.25
CA THR A 51 -22.20 7.50 -19.12
C THR A 51 -20.99 7.91 -18.29
N LEU A 52 -19.84 7.28 -18.53
CA LEU A 52 -18.58 7.59 -17.85
C LEU A 52 -17.70 8.48 -18.72
N LYS A 53 -16.96 9.39 -18.10
CA LYS A 53 -15.95 10.21 -18.78
C LYS A 53 -14.59 9.53 -18.70
N MET A 54 -13.71 9.94 -19.62
CA MET A 54 -12.29 9.56 -19.54
C MET A 54 -11.72 9.99 -18.19
N GLY A 55 -11.22 9.02 -17.43
CA GLY A 55 -10.65 9.22 -16.10
C GLY A 55 -11.56 8.84 -14.94
N ASP A 56 -12.85 8.55 -15.18
CA ASP A 56 -13.75 8.13 -14.11
C ASP A 56 -13.44 6.68 -13.66
N PRO A 57 -13.39 6.40 -12.35
CA PRO A 57 -13.16 5.05 -11.85
C PRO A 57 -14.40 4.16 -12.05
N ILE A 58 -14.23 3.12 -12.85
CA ILE A 58 -15.31 2.16 -13.16
C ILE A 58 -15.44 1.15 -12.03
N CYS A 59 -14.34 0.44 -11.78
CA CYS A 59 -14.21 -0.59 -10.76
C CYS A 59 -12.85 -0.51 -10.07
N GLU A 60 -12.82 -0.98 -8.84
CA GLU A 60 -11.66 -1.13 -7.99
C GLU A 60 -11.40 -2.63 -7.83
N ILE A 61 -10.20 -3.03 -8.22
CA ILE A 61 -9.75 -4.41 -8.22
C ILE A 61 -8.56 -4.47 -7.29
N TYR A 62 -8.59 -5.41 -6.35
CA TYR A 62 -7.51 -5.65 -5.41
C TYR A 62 -7.00 -7.08 -5.56
N ASP A 63 -5.68 -7.22 -5.58
CA ASP A 63 -5.03 -8.51 -5.39
C ASP A 63 -5.01 -8.84 -3.89
N LEU A 64 -5.66 -9.93 -3.50
CA LEU A 64 -5.78 -10.38 -2.11
C LEU A 64 -4.68 -11.39 -1.73
N SER A 65 -3.77 -11.72 -2.65
CA SER A 65 -2.67 -12.66 -2.41
C SER A 65 -1.57 -12.07 -1.53
N GLN A 66 -1.35 -10.76 -1.63
CA GLN A 66 -0.29 -10.04 -0.91
C GLN A 66 -0.88 -8.93 -0.05
N TRP A 67 -0.55 -8.96 1.23
CA TRP A 67 -1.00 -7.96 2.19
C TRP A 67 0.19 -7.13 2.68
N GLN A 68 0.00 -5.82 2.70
CA GLN A 68 0.98 -4.89 3.25
C GLN A 68 0.44 -4.29 4.54
N LEU A 69 1.19 -4.47 5.62
CA LEU A 69 0.94 -3.86 6.91
C LEU A 69 1.66 -2.51 6.97
N ILE A 70 0.90 -1.45 7.25
CA ILE A 70 1.44 -0.10 7.44
C ILE A 70 1.42 0.21 8.94
N LEU A 71 2.62 0.38 9.52
CA LEU A 71 2.80 0.68 10.93
C LEU A 71 3.17 2.16 11.07
N ASP A 72 2.33 2.93 11.76
CA ASP A 72 2.66 4.31 12.14
C ASP A 72 3.42 4.31 13.47
N VAL A 73 4.71 4.65 13.43
CA VAL A 73 5.58 4.73 14.62
C VAL A 73 5.91 6.20 14.93
N PRO A 74 5.68 6.69 16.16
CA PRO A 74 6.05 8.05 16.53
C PRO A 74 7.56 8.32 16.37
N GLN A 75 7.93 9.54 15.96
CA GLN A 75 9.34 9.95 15.79
C GLN A 75 10.20 9.73 17.04
N GLU A 76 9.64 9.86 18.25
CA GLU A 76 10.39 9.63 19.49
C GLU A 76 10.78 8.15 19.71
N GLU A 77 10.08 7.25 19.03
CA GLU A 77 10.13 5.80 19.22
C GLU A 77 10.91 5.11 18.09
N ILE A 78 10.99 5.73 16.90
CA ILE A 78 11.63 5.16 15.71
C ILE A 78 13.09 4.76 15.95
N GLY A 79 13.83 5.52 16.76
CA GLY A 79 15.22 5.20 17.08
C GLY A 79 15.40 3.89 17.86
N TRP A 80 14.35 3.39 18.54
CA TRP A 80 14.38 2.08 19.19
C TRP A 80 14.13 0.96 18.20
N VAL A 81 13.21 1.19 17.26
CA VAL A 81 12.93 0.28 16.15
C VAL A 81 14.18 0.11 15.29
N GLN A 82 14.82 1.22 14.89
CA GLN A 82 16.07 1.19 14.13
C GLN A 82 17.20 0.40 14.81
N ARG A 83 17.32 0.51 16.14
CA ARG A 83 18.31 -0.27 16.91
C ARG A 83 17.96 -1.76 17.00
N GLY A 84 16.68 -2.10 17.01
CA GLY A 84 16.22 -3.50 16.95
C GLY A 84 16.55 -4.13 15.59
N LEU A 85 16.24 -3.42 14.50
CA LEU A 85 16.55 -3.88 13.14
C LEU A 85 18.04 -3.88 12.79
N ALA A 86 18.88 -3.17 13.54
CA ALA A 86 20.34 -3.20 13.34
C ALA A 86 20.97 -4.52 13.82
N GLY A 87 20.22 -5.38 14.50
CA GLY A 87 20.62 -6.76 14.82
C GLY A 87 20.52 -7.68 13.60
N GLU A 88 21.16 -8.86 13.67
CA GLU A 88 21.24 -9.80 12.55
C GLU A 88 19.92 -10.53 12.21
N GLU A 89 18.93 -10.51 13.13
CA GLU A 89 17.71 -11.32 13.04
C GLU A 89 16.44 -10.54 12.65
N GLY A 90 16.54 -9.27 12.23
CA GLY A 90 15.37 -8.45 11.91
C GLY A 90 14.47 -8.18 13.13
N ALA A 91 13.24 -7.73 12.92
CA ALA A 91 12.29 -7.44 14.00
C ALA A 91 10.94 -8.14 13.80
N GLU A 92 10.54 -8.96 14.78
CA GLU A 92 9.20 -9.57 14.80
C GLU A 92 8.14 -8.55 15.22
N VAL A 93 7.01 -8.55 14.51
CA VAL A 93 5.86 -7.68 14.77
C VAL A 93 4.65 -8.53 15.08
N GLU A 94 4.09 -8.38 16.26
CA GLU A 94 2.80 -8.96 16.61
C GLU A 94 1.71 -7.91 16.43
N PHE A 95 0.66 -8.21 15.69
CA PHE A 95 -0.44 -7.28 15.47
C PHE A 95 -1.82 -7.92 15.58
N TYR A 96 -2.80 -7.06 15.85
CA TYR A 96 -4.20 -7.38 16.04
C TYR A 96 -5.01 -6.39 15.21
N LEU A 97 -5.96 -6.88 14.44
CA LEU A 97 -6.87 -6.02 13.69
C LEU A 97 -8.12 -5.75 14.55
N ALA A 98 -8.66 -4.55 14.49
CA ALA A 98 -9.87 -4.20 15.24
C ALA A 98 -11.08 -5.06 14.83
N ALA A 99 -11.11 -5.50 13.57
CA ALA A 99 -12.11 -6.43 13.05
C ALA A 99 -11.97 -7.86 13.62
N TYR A 100 -10.76 -8.25 14.03
CA TYR A 100 -10.44 -9.60 14.51
C TYR A 100 -9.54 -9.54 15.75
N PRO A 101 -10.07 -9.11 16.91
CA PRO A 101 -9.26 -8.91 18.12
C PRO A 101 -8.75 -10.21 18.74
N GLU A 102 -9.37 -11.35 18.43
CA GLU A 102 -8.99 -12.67 18.96
C GLU A 102 -7.78 -13.28 18.24
N GLN A 103 -7.49 -12.82 17.03
CA GLN A 103 -6.43 -13.37 16.20
C GLN A 103 -5.11 -12.64 16.44
N LYS A 104 -4.10 -13.38 16.88
CA LYS A 104 -2.71 -12.92 17.00
C LYS A 104 -2.02 -13.20 15.68
N LEU A 105 -1.68 -12.15 14.96
CA LEU A 105 -0.98 -12.23 13.69
C LEU A 105 0.45 -11.76 13.88
N LYS A 106 1.38 -12.35 13.12
CA LYS A 106 2.77 -11.94 13.12
C LYS A 106 3.20 -11.50 11.73
N ALA A 107 4.16 -10.60 11.71
CA ALA A 107 4.85 -10.16 10.53
C ALA A 107 6.33 -9.99 10.89
N HIS A 108 7.19 -10.00 9.88
CA HIS A 108 8.62 -9.86 10.07
C HIS A 108 9.14 -8.65 9.29
N ILE A 109 9.96 -7.83 9.95
CA ILE A 109 10.61 -6.67 9.33
C ILE A 109 12.07 -7.04 9.04
N ASP A 110 12.36 -7.29 7.76
CA ASP A 110 13.69 -7.71 7.32
C ASP A 110 14.68 -6.54 7.19
N THR A 111 14.22 -5.33 6.85
CA THR A 111 15.15 -4.26 6.45
C THR A 111 14.67 -2.86 6.80
N LEU A 112 15.61 -2.00 7.20
CA LEU A 112 15.38 -0.57 7.47
C LEU A 112 14.82 0.23 6.27
N SER A 113 14.99 -0.25 5.03
CA SER A 113 14.42 0.34 3.81
C SER A 113 12.88 0.32 3.79
N GLN A 114 12.27 -0.50 4.64
CA GLN A 114 10.82 -0.54 4.83
C GLN A 114 10.30 0.66 5.66
N ILE A 115 11.20 1.44 6.27
CA ILE A 115 10.86 2.66 6.99
C ILE A 115 10.85 3.84 6.02
N SER A 116 9.77 4.61 6.02
CA SER A 116 9.66 5.83 5.23
C SER A 116 10.76 6.82 5.61
N GLU A 117 11.44 7.37 4.59
CA GLU A 117 12.52 8.35 4.78
C GLU A 117 12.02 9.68 5.35
N MET A 118 10.73 9.98 5.18
CA MET A 118 10.12 11.25 5.53
C MET A 118 9.03 11.08 6.60
N PRO A 119 9.07 11.83 7.70
CA PRO A 119 8.00 11.81 8.68
C PRO A 119 6.72 12.41 8.10
N GLN A 120 5.59 11.75 8.31
CA GLN A 120 4.27 12.31 8.02
C GLN A 120 3.71 13.01 9.26
N ILE A 121 3.17 14.20 9.05
CA ILE A 121 2.47 14.95 10.10
C ILE A 121 1.06 14.36 10.23
N LYS A 122 0.79 13.70 11.36
CA LYS A 122 -0.57 13.28 11.75
C LYS A 122 -1.02 14.06 12.98
N GLU A 123 -2.30 13.93 13.36
CA GLU A 123 -2.91 14.65 14.49
C GLU A 123 -2.13 14.54 15.81
N LYS A 124 -1.38 13.44 16.02
CA LYS A 124 -0.58 13.19 17.23
C LYS A 124 0.91 13.53 17.10
N GLY A 125 1.29 14.26 16.05
CA GLY A 125 2.67 14.66 15.75
C GLY A 125 3.30 13.88 14.60
N ASN A 126 4.63 13.99 14.48
CA ASN A 126 5.40 13.36 13.43
C ASN A 126 5.47 11.83 13.62
N VAL A 127 4.99 11.09 12.62
CA VAL A 127 5.07 9.63 12.57
C VAL A 127 5.87 9.16 11.37
N TYR A 128 6.61 8.08 11.55
CA TYR A 128 7.29 7.35 10.49
C TYR A 128 6.44 6.13 10.13
N GLN A 129 6.22 5.91 8.84
CA GLN A 129 5.50 4.75 8.35
C GLN A 129 6.47 3.62 8.05
N ILE A 130 6.18 2.43 8.55
CA ILE A 130 6.92 1.21 8.21
C ILE A 130 5.99 0.32 7.40
N ARG A 131 6.41 -0.05 6.19
CA ARG A 131 5.64 -0.93 5.29
C ARG A 131 6.24 -2.32 5.33
N VAL A 132 5.46 -3.27 5.85
CA VAL A 132 5.88 -4.66 6.05
C VAL A 132 4.98 -5.56 5.23
N GLU A 133 5.55 -6.54 4.54
CA GLU A 133 4.77 -7.56 3.86
C GLU A 133 4.30 -8.59 4.90
N ALA A 134 2.99 -8.80 4.98
CA ALA A 134 2.42 -9.78 5.89
C ALA A 134 2.30 -11.12 5.14
N PRO A 135 2.94 -12.21 5.64
CA PRO A 135 2.86 -13.51 4.99
C PRO A 135 1.41 -14.00 4.89
N GLY A 136 0.98 -14.40 3.69
CA GLY A 136 -0.38 -14.88 3.47
C GLY A 136 -0.75 -16.11 4.32
N GLU A 137 0.24 -16.91 4.76
CA GLU A 137 0.03 -18.07 5.64
C GLU A 137 -0.51 -17.68 7.02
N GLU A 138 -0.02 -16.59 7.59
CA GLU A 138 -0.49 -16.08 8.88
C GLU A 138 -1.87 -15.44 8.79
N LEU A 139 -2.23 -14.94 7.61
CA LEU A 139 -3.51 -14.28 7.34
C LEU A 139 -4.62 -15.23 6.90
N ARG A 140 -4.31 -16.51 6.63
CA ARG A 140 -5.28 -17.56 6.28
C ARG A 140 -6.58 -17.55 7.11
N PRO A 141 -6.57 -17.43 8.44
CA PRO A 141 -7.80 -17.50 9.22
C PRO A 141 -8.75 -16.31 9.02
N ILE A 142 -8.27 -15.21 8.45
CA ILE A 142 -9.05 -13.97 8.29
C ILE A 142 -9.14 -13.50 6.84
N VAL A 143 -8.45 -14.16 5.90
CA VAL A 143 -8.27 -13.69 4.53
C VAL A 143 -9.60 -13.49 3.80
N ASP A 144 -10.58 -14.36 4.02
CA ASP A 144 -11.90 -14.32 3.37
C ASP A 144 -12.74 -13.09 3.77
N GLY A 145 -12.50 -12.55 4.96
CA GLY A 145 -13.19 -11.40 5.50
C GLY A 145 -12.32 -10.14 5.61
N LEU A 146 -11.07 -10.21 5.16
CA LEU A 146 -10.13 -9.12 5.27
C LEU A 146 -10.37 -8.13 4.13
N ARG A 147 -10.59 -6.86 4.50
CA ARG A 147 -10.76 -5.74 3.57
C ARG A 147 -9.60 -4.77 3.70
N SER A 148 -9.31 -4.05 2.62
CA SER A 148 -8.37 -2.93 2.66
C SER A 148 -8.87 -1.86 3.65
N GLY A 149 -7.93 -1.17 4.30
CA GLY A 149 -8.24 -0.11 5.27
C GLY A 149 -8.59 -0.58 6.69
N ASN A 150 -8.42 -1.86 7.01
CA ASN A 150 -8.53 -2.33 8.39
C ASN A 150 -7.45 -1.69 9.28
N ILE A 151 -7.87 -1.24 10.47
CA ILE A 151 -7.00 -0.60 11.44
C ILE A 151 -6.78 -1.56 12.60
N GLY A 152 -5.58 -1.53 13.17
CA GLY A 152 -5.18 -2.42 14.24
C GLY A 152 -4.20 -1.79 15.21
N ARG A 153 -3.72 -2.63 16.13
CA ARG A 153 -2.59 -2.31 17.01
C ARG A 153 -1.49 -3.31 16.74
N ALA A 154 -0.26 -2.82 16.74
CA ALA A 154 0.93 -3.64 16.56
C ALA A 154 1.92 -3.41 17.70
N LYS A 155 2.70 -4.45 17.99
CA LYS A 155 3.84 -4.44 18.89
C LYS A 155 5.05 -4.88 18.08
N ILE A 156 6.10 -4.07 18.11
CA ILE A 156 7.35 -4.35 17.41
C ILE A 156 8.36 -4.79 18.47
N ALA A 157 8.95 -5.96 18.29
CA ALA A 157 10.10 -6.39 19.08
C ALA A 157 11.29 -5.47 18.75
N THR A 158 11.93 -4.91 19.78
CA THR A 158 13.08 -4.00 19.59
C THR A 158 14.32 -4.58 20.28
N VAL A 159 14.85 -3.92 21.29
CA VAL A 159 16.05 -4.35 22.01
C VAL A 159 15.68 -4.73 23.43
N GLU A 160 16.23 -5.83 23.92
CA GLU A 160 16.08 -6.21 25.32
C GLU A 160 16.67 -5.15 26.24
N ARG A 161 15.86 -4.69 27.19
CA ARG A 161 16.25 -3.69 28.19
C ARG A 161 15.66 -4.05 29.55
N PRO A 162 16.32 -3.64 30.65
CA PRO A 162 15.80 -3.88 31.99
C PRO A 162 14.40 -3.29 32.16
N LEU A 163 13.50 -4.04 32.82
CA LEU A 163 12.09 -3.64 33.00
C LEU A 163 11.95 -2.25 33.63
N GLY A 164 12.79 -1.93 34.63
CA GLY A 164 12.81 -0.62 35.27
C GLY A 164 13.09 0.53 34.31
N TYR A 165 13.97 0.31 33.32
CA TYR A 165 14.24 1.30 32.28
C TYR A 165 13.04 1.46 31.34
N VAL A 166 12.42 0.36 30.89
CA VAL A 166 11.27 0.39 29.99
C VAL A 166 10.08 1.15 30.60
N LEU A 167 9.85 0.97 31.90
CA LEU A 167 8.77 1.64 32.64
C LEU A 167 9.04 3.13 32.86
N LEU A 168 10.26 3.48 33.29
CA LEU A 168 10.64 4.88 33.56
C LEU A 168 11.07 5.65 32.32
N ARG A 169 11.19 4.98 31.17
CA ARG A 169 11.66 5.55 29.90
C ARG A 169 11.02 6.88 29.53
N LYS A 170 9.69 6.97 29.61
CA LYS A 170 8.96 8.20 29.25
C LYS A 170 9.29 9.35 30.21
N VAL A 171 9.42 9.04 31.49
CA VAL A 171 9.77 10.01 32.55
C VAL A 171 11.21 10.48 32.39
N ILE A 172 12.16 9.54 32.24
CA ILE A 172 13.58 9.85 32.03
C ILE A 172 13.77 10.71 30.78
N ARG A 173 13.07 10.38 29.68
CA ARG A 173 13.11 11.16 28.44
C ARG A 173 12.55 12.58 28.66
N PHE A 174 11.42 12.72 29.35
CA PHE A 174 10.83 14.01 29.68
C PHE A 174 11.83 14.89 30.45
N PHE A 175 12.43 14.37 31.52
CA PHE A 175 13.45 15.11 32.27
C PHE A 175 14.65 15.49 31.41
N ARG A 176 15.11 14.60 30.51
CA ARG A 176 16.25 14.90 29.64
C ARG A 176 15.95 15.99 28.61
N ILE A 177 14.72 16.11 28.14
CA ILE A 177 14.31 17.16 27.18
C ILE A 177 14.02 18.48 27.90
N THR A 178 13.52 18.45 29.14
CA THR A 178 13.15 19.67 29.88
C THR A 178 14.33 20.34 30.60
N PHE A 179 15.34 19.57 31.03
CA PHE A 179 16.49 20.11 31.78
C PHE A 179 17.70 20.51 30.91
N PHE A 180 17.56 20.49 29.58
CA PHE A 180 18.59 20.90 28.62
C PHE A 180 17.97 21.83 27.58
#